data_AF-A0A1R1PH87-F1
#
_entry.id   AF-A0A1R1PH87-F1
#
_cell.length_a   1.000
_cell.length_b   1.000
_cell.length_c   1.000
_cell.angle_alpha   90.00
_cell.angle_beta   90.00
_cell.angle_gamma   90.00
#
_symmetry.space_group_name_H-M   'P 1'
#
loop_
_entity.id
_entity.type
_entity.pdbx_description
1 polymer ?
#
loop_
_entity_poly.entity_id
_entity_poly.type
_entity_poly.pdbx_seq_one_letter_code
_entity_poly.pdbx_strand_id
1 'polypeptide(L)'
;MKRKHTSESSDSSKDAATRNEYDFGFIDATLSWDYSRSQKKDKADENTPLLTPAATPSSSTTVSLSTNDENDHGSTGSDGDKKSNFKLRNLNIKFPKNKLTIIAGKIGSGKTSILRALIGEMKLVDGYIKYPTATTSTVMATHPGLGMNAMIGYVPQESWLRNATVRDNILFGSEYDVERYEQVLKMTALKADFRQLVNGDQSQVGERGITLSGGQKQRISLARAL
;
A
#
# COMPACT_ATOMS: atom_id res chain seq x y z
N MET A 1 -36.69 -53.36 32.83
CA MET A 1 -37.32 -52.07 33.24
C MET A 1 -36.25 -50.99 33.29
N LYS A 2 -36.60 -49.72 32.99
CA LYS A 2 -35.70 -48.54 32.78
C LYS A 2 -34.77 -48.73 31.54
N ARG A 3 -34.69 -47.87 30.50
CA ARG A 3 -34.84 -46.41 30.22
C ARG A 3 -33.57 -45.57 30.41
N LYS A 4 -33.07 -45.02 29.27
CA LYS A 4 -32.13 -43.88 29.08
C LYS A 4 -30.72 -44.08 29.68
N HIS A 5 -29.64 -43.59 29.08
CA HIS A 5 -29.49 -42.31 28.35
C HIS A 5 -28.77 -42.40 26.99
N THR A 6 -29.06 -41.43 26.13
CA THR A 6 -28.21 -41.02 25.00
C THR A 6 -27.07 -40.13 25.51
N SER A 7 -25.90 -40.24 24.88
CA SER A 7 -24.81 -39.27 24.99
C SER A 7 -24.13 -39.14 23.62
N GLU A 8 -24.36 -38.02 22.95
CA GLU A 8 -23.64 -37.66 21.74
C GLU A 8 -22.20 -37.27 22.12
N SER A 9 -21.23 -38.15 21.85
CA SER A 9 -19.82 -37.82 21.95
C SER A 9 -19.45 -36.93 20.76
N SER A 10 -19.52 -35.61 20.97
CA SER A 10 -19.31 -34.60 19.93
C SER A 10 -17.90 -34.66 19.32
N ASP A 11 -17.85 -34.56 17.99
CA ASP A 11 -16.67 -34.64 17.13
C ASP A 11 -15.79 -33.38 17.27
N SER A 12 -15.18 -33.25 18.45
CA SER A 12 -14.56 -32.02 18.98
C SER A 12 -13.06 -31.89 18.66
N SER A 13 -12.57 -32.63 17.67
CA SER A 13 -11.13 -32.77 17.37
C SER A 13 -10.72 -32.40 15.94
N LYS A 14 -11.62 -31.80 15.13
CA LYS A 14 -11.33 -31.43 13.72
C LYS A 14 -10.93 -29.96 13.50
N ASP A 15 -11.34 -29.04 14.36
CA ASP A 15 -11.11 -27.59 14.16
C ASP A 15 -9.71 -27.10 14.57
N ALA A 16 -8.84 -27.99 15.07
CA ALA A 16 -7.54 -27.63 15.65
C ALA A 16 -6.36 -27.53 14.65
N ALA A 17 -6.59 -27.74 13.35
CA ALA A 17 -5.53 -28.00 12.37
C ALA A 17 -5.29 -26.89 11.31
N THR A 18 -6.05 -25.80 11.30
CA THR A 18 -5.93 -24.70 10.32
C THR A 18 -4.70 -23.82 10.58
N ARG A 19 -3.50 -24.36 10.32
CA ARG A 19 -2.20 -23.72 10.56
C ARG A 19 -2.01 -22.44 9.71
N ASN A 20 -2.41 -21.29 10.26
CA ASN A 20 -2.14 -19.90 9.84
C ASN A 20 -1.52 -19.74 8.43
N GLU A 21 -2.35 -19.84 7.39
CA GLU A 21 -1.90 -19.79 5.99
C GLU A 21 -1.54 -18.36 5.55
N TYR A 22 -0.32 -17.93 5.89
CA TYR A 22 0.38 -16.78 5.32
C TYR A 22 -0.36 -15.41 5.38
N ASP A 23 -0.91 -15.02 6.54
CA ASP A 23 -1.35 -13.62 6.75
C ASP A 23 -0.20 -12.63 6.47
N PHE A 24 -0.48 -11.56 5.72
CA PHE A 24 0.35 -10.35 5.59
C PHE A 24 -0.15 -9.28 6.58
N GLY A 25 0.69 -8.35 7.05
CA GLY A 25 0.23 -7.15 7.76
C GLY A 25 1.02 -6.74 9.01
N PHE A 26 0.32 -6.18 10.00
CA PHE A 26 0.89 -5.51 11.17
C PHE A 26 0.52 -6.22 12.48
N ILE A 27 1.49 -6.30 13.39
CA ILE A 27 1.34 -6.84 14.75
C ILE A 27 1.90 -5.80 15.73
N ASP A 28 1.03 -5.22 16.56
CA ASP A 28 1.31 -4.13 17.51
C ASP A 28 2.09 -2.94 16.93
N ALA A 29 2.05 -2.74 15.61
CA ALA A 29 3.04 -1.93 14.92
C ALA A 29 2.77 -0.43 15.06
N THR A 30 3.78 0.31 15.51
CA THR A 30 3.79 1.78 15.51
C THR A 30 4.77 2.28 14.47
N LEU A 31 4.33 3.15 13.55
CA LEU A 31 5.14 3.66 12.45
C LEU A 31 5.10 5.19 12.36
N SER A 32 6.21 5.78 11.93
CA SER A 32 6.37 7.22 11.74
C SER A 32 7.00 7.56 10.39
N TRP A 33 6.66 8.73 9.85
CA TRP A 33 7.40 9.33 8.75
C TRP A 33 8.77 9.83 9.24
N ASP A 34 9.85 9.46 8.53
CA ASP A 34 11.21 9.91 8.86
C ASP A 34 11.54 11.27 8.20
N TYR A 35 10.94 12.33 8.73
CA TYR A 35 11.19 13.70 8.29
C TYR A 35 12.65 14.16 8.52
N SER A 36 13.45 13.44 9.31
CA SER A 36 14.88 13.76 9.49
C SER A 36 15.70 13.55 8.22
N ARG A 37 15.21 12.70 7.30
CA ARG A 37 15.81 12.47 5.99
C ARG A 37 15.54 13.62 5.02
N SER A 38 14.38 14.28 5.11
CA SER A 38 14.03 15.46 4.30
C SER A 38 14.83 16.68 4.72
N GLN A 39 14.87 16.99 6.02
CA GLN A 39 15.60 18.13 6.60
C GLN A 39 17.13 18.15 6.31
N LYS A 40 17.72 17.02 5.87
CA LYS A 40 19.10 16.95 5.38
C LYS A 40 19.27 17.27 3.88
N LYS A 41 18.19 17.29 3.11
CA LYS A 41 18.13 17.76 1.71
C LYS A 41 17.66 19.21 1.64
N ASP A 42 16.64 19.56 2.41
CA ASP A 42 15.96 20.86 2.33
C ASP A 42 16.83 22.07 2.74
N LYS A 43 18.05 21.83 3.28
CA LYS A 43 19.07 22.85 3.54
C LYS A 43 19.99 23.16 2.35
N ALA A 44 19.73 22.61 1.16
CA ALA A 44 20.49 22.90 -0.06
C ALA A 44 19.87 24.01 -0.92
N ASP A 45 18.53 24.10 -0.97
CA ASP A 45 17.79 24.87 -1.98
C ASP A 45 16.67 25.73 -1.35
N GLU A 46 17.04 26.77 -0.59
CA GLU A 46 16.08 27.74 -0.03
C GLU A 46 15.88 28.95 -0.96
N ASN A 47 14.85 28.91 -1.83
CA ASN A 47 14.09 30.10 -2.32
C ASN A 47 12.99 29.75 -3.34
N THR A 48 11.71 29.68 -2.92
CA THR A 48 10.51 30.33 -3.53
C THR A 48 9.19 29.86 -2.87
N PRO A 49 8.09 30.65 -2.91
CA PRO A 49 6.93 30.46 -2.00
C PRO A 49 5.76 29.60 -2.54
N LEU A 50 4.86 29.26 -1.61
CA LEU A 50 3.69 28.37 -1.74
C LEU A 50 2.48 28.96 -2.49
N LEU A 51 1.69 28.08 -3.13
CA LEU A 51 0.25 28.27 -3.38
C LEU A 51 -0.53 26.98 -3.11
N THR A 52 -1.77 27.11 -2.61
CA THR A 52 -2.77 26.04 -2.41
C THR A 52 -4.02 26.39 -3.25
N PRO A 53 -4.98 25.46 -3.56
CA PRO A 53 -6.08 25.17 -2.61
C PRO A 53 -6.89 23.84 -2.78
N ALA A 54 -7.85 23.64 -1.85
CA ALA A 54 -9.22 23.10 -2.02
C ALA A 54 -9.55 21.66 -2.53
N ALA A 55 -9.93 20.81 -1.57
CA ALA A 55 -11.27 20.18 -1.38
C ALA A 55 -11.91 19.17 -2.39
N THR A 56 -12.16 17.97 -1.82
CA THR A 56 -13.13 16.87 -2.15
C THR A 56 -14.63 17.26 -2.15
N PRO A 57 -15.59 16.45 -2.68
CA PRO A 57 -15.87 15.01 -2.39
C PRO A 57 -15.97 14.13 -3.67
N SER A 58 -16.50 12.88 -3.73
CA SER A 58 -17.31 12.00 -2.84
C SER A 58 -17.10 10.49 -3.19
N SER A 59 -17.84 9.49 -2.66
CA SER A 59 -17.91 9.00 -1.27
C SER A 59 -18.59 7.60 -1.19
N SER A 60 -18.00 6.58 -0.54
CA SER A 60 -18.67 5.30 -0.22
C SER A 60 -18.02 4.52 0.96
N THR A 61 -18.70 3.46 1.42
CA THR A 61 -18.58 2.62 2.64
C THR A 61 -17.25 2.60 3.43
N THR A 62 -17.37 2.65 4.77
CA THR A 62 -16.28 2.86 5.74
C THR A 62 -15.99 1.64 6.63
N VAL A 63 -14.71 1.41 6.96
CA VAL A 63 -14.28 0.63 8.13
C VAL A 63 -13.95 1.61 9.25
N SER A 64 -14.64 1.53 10.38
CA SER A 64 -14.45 2.45 11.51
C SER A 64 -13.35 1.96 12.44
N LEU A 65 -12.30 2.76 12.65
CA LEU A 65 -11.42 2.61 13.80
C LEU A 65 -11.98 3.42 14.96
N SER A 66 -12.17 2.77 16.11
CA SER A 66 -12.42 3.45 17.39
C SER A 66 -11.09 3.90 17.99
N THR A 67 -10.97 5.18 18.35
CA THR A 67 -9.95 5.66 19.29
C THR A 67 -10.60 5.82 20.66
N ASN A 68 -9.99 5.24 21.69
CA ASN A 68 -10.35 5.56 23.07
C ASN A 68 -9.64 6.87 23.43
N ASP A 69 -10.35 7.97 23.31
CA ASP A 69 -9.95 9.26 23.87
C ASP A 69 -10.39 9.30 25.35
N GLU A 70 -9.47 8.94 26.26
CA GLU A 70 -9.63 9.19 27.70
C GLU A 70 -8.99 10.54 28.06
N ASN A 71 -9.65 11.28 28.95
CA ASN A 71 -9.29 12.68 29.26
C ASN A 71 -7.99 12.81 30.05
N ASP A 72 -7.20 13.83 29.72
CA ASP A 72 -6.37 14.56 30.69
C ASP A 72 -6.77 16.04 30.67
N HIS A 73 -6.75 16.69 31.83
CA HIS A 73 -7.44 17.96 32.04
C HIS A 73 -6.64 18.98 32.86
N GLY A 74 -5.65 19.58 32.19
CA GLY A 74 -5.18 20.93 32.50
C GLY A 74 -4.00 21.05 33.46
N SER A 75 -2.84 21.39 32.91
CA SER A 75 -1.89 22.28 33.60
C SER A 75 -1.31 23.30 32.61
N THR A 76 -1.31 24.58 32.98
CA THR A 76 -0.87 25.66 32.11
C THR A 76 0.65 25.80 32.21
N GLY A 77 1.37 25.33 31.20
CA GLY A 77 2.83 25.40 31.13
C GLY A 77 3.32 25.81 29.75
N SER A 78 4.26 26.75 29.68
CA SER A 78 4.90 27.16 28.43
C SER A 78 5.96 26.16 28.00
N ASP A 79 5.73 25.43 26.90
CA ASP A 79 6.77 24.69 26.20
C ASP A 79 6.56 24.79 24.68
N GLY A 80 7.65 24.73 23.92
CA GLY A 80 7.68 25.07 22.50
C GLY A 80 6.91 24.09 21.61
N ASP A 81 6.47 24.61 20.45
CA ASP A 81 5.58 23.97 19.48
C ASP A 81 6.19 22.72 18.80
N LYS A 82 6.36 21.65 19.57
CA LYS A 82 6.81 20.32 19.15
C LYS A 82 5.71 19.65 18.32
N LYS A 83 5.54 20.11 17.08
CA LYS A 83 4.63 19.52 16.08
C LYS A 83 4.75 17.99 16.11
N SER A 84 3.71 17.34 16.63
CA SER A 84 3.66 15.89 16.78
C SER A 84 3.63 15.25 15.40
N ASN A 85 4.80 14.76 14.95
CA ASN A 85 4.94 14.05 13.68
C ASN A 85 3.87 12.95 13.58
N PHE A 86 3.17 12.89 12.45
CA PHE A 86 2.11 11.91 12.24
C PHE A 86 2.65 10.48 12.43
N LYS A 87 2.00 9.72 13.32
CA LYS A 87 2.29 8.31 13.59
C LYS A 87 1.04 7.46 13.42
N LEU A 88 1.20 6.31 12.78
CA LEU A 88 0.29 5.18 12.95
C LEU A 88 0.70 4.50 14.26
N ARG A 89 -0.24 4.19 15.14
CA ARG A 89 0.03 3.59 16.46
C ARG A 89 -0.71 2.26 16.59
N ASN A 90 -0.08 1.29 17.26
CA ASN A 90 -0.66 0.02 17.72
C ASN A 90 -1.45 -0.73 16.61
N LEU A 91 -0.94 -0.75 15.39
CA LEU A 91 -1.60 -1.41 14.26
C LEU A 91 -1.60 -2.93 14.43
N ASN A 92 -2.79 -3.49 14.58
CA ASN A 92 -3.05 -4.93 14.50
C ASN A 92 -4.00 -5.18 13.32
N ILE A 93 -3.43 -5.49 12.16
CA ILE A 93 -4.18 -5.65 10.90
C ILE A 93 -3.65 -6.87 10.16
N LYS A 94 -4.54 -7.77 9.76
CA LYS A 94 -4.24 -8.94 8.93
C LYS A 94 -4.88 -8.78 7.54
N PHE A 95 -4.06 -9.01 6.51
CA PHE A 95 -4.47 -9.11 5.12
C PHE A 95 -4.44 -10.60 4.72
N PRO A 96 -5.61 -11.27 4.66
CA PRO A 96 -5.67 -12.69 4.35
C PRO A 96 -5.32 -12.95 2.88
N LYS A 97 -4.49 -13.99 2.65
CA LYS A 97 -4.08 -14.45 1.33
C LYS A 97 -5.28 -14.74 0.42
N ASN A 98 -5.12 -14.48 -0.88
CA ASN A 98 -6.12 -14.70 -1.94
C ASN A 98 -7.48 -14.00 -1.73
N LYS A 99 -7.55 -12.90 -0.96
CA LYS A 99 -8.78 -12.13 -0.74
C LYS A 99 -8.57 -10.63 -0.96
N LEU A 100 -9.58 -9.97 -1.52
CA LEU A 100 -9.64 -8.51 -1.60
C LEU A 100 -9.86 -7.92 -0.20
N THR A 101 -9.01 -6.99 0.22
CA THR A 101 -9.18 -6.21 1.45
C THR A 101 -9.33 -4.73 1.09
N ILE A 102 -10.29 -4.04 1.69
CA ILE A 102 -10.58 -2.62 1.44
C ILE A 102 -10.33 -1.83 2.72
N ILE A 103 -9.49 -0.79 2.65
CA ILE A 103 -9.21 0.12 3.76
C ILE A 103 -9.98 1.42 3.53
N ALA A 104 -10.99 1.70 4.36
CA ALA A 104 -11.83 2.88 4.26
C ALA A 104 -11.89 3.65 5.61
N GLY A 105 -12.42 4.87 5.60
CA GLY A 105 -12.34 5.80 6.74
C GLY A 105 -12.31 7.27 6.31
N LYS A 106 -12.40 8.19 7.29
CA LYS A 106 -12.42 9.66 7.07
C LYS A 106 -11.16 10.17 6.32
N ILE A 107 -11.23 11.35 5.71
CA ILE A 107 -10.04 12.03 5.17
C ILE A 107 -9.07 12.30 6.34
N GLY A 108 -7.76 12.18 6.11
CA GLY A 108 -6.74 12.28 7.15
C GLY A 108 -6.55 11.03 8.04
N SER A 109 -7.42 10.02 7.98
CA SER A 109 -7.38 8.82 8.86
C SER A 109 -6.25 7.82 8.58
N GLY A 110 -5.10 8.27 8.05
CA GLY A 110 -3.91 7.43 7.85
C GLY A 110 -3.97 6.38 6.75
N LYS A 111 -5.06 6.20 6.00
CA LYS A 111 -5.21 5.14 4.97
C LYS A 111 -4.03 5.05 3.99
N THR A 112 -3.65 6.18 3.38
CA THR A 112 -2.50 6.25 2.44
C THR A 112 -1.18 5.96 3.17
N SER A 113 -1.05 6.39 4.43
CA SER A 113 0.09 6.06 5.28
C SER A 113 0.17 4.56 5.57
N ILE A 114 -0.95 3.86 5.78
CA ILE A 114 -0.97 2.39 5.96
C ILE A 114 -0.46 1.70 4.69
N LEU A 115 -0.90 2.13 3.50
CA LEU A 115 -0.38 1.60 2.23
C LEU A 115 1.13 1.88 2.06
N ARG A 116 1.58 3.10 2.42
CA ARG A 116 3.00 3.50 2.37
C ARG A 116 3.86 2.73 3.38
N ALA A 117 3.31 2.39 4.55
CA ALA A 117 3.94 1.51 5.52
C ALA A 117 4.08 0.06 5.02
N LEU A 118 3.07 -0.47 4.31
CA LEU A 118 3.12 -1.82 3.73
C LEU A 118 4.15 -1.95 2.59
N ILE A 119 4.44 -0.89 1.84
CA ILE A 119 5.53 -0.85 0.85
C ILE A 119 6.87 -0.36 1.44
N GLY A 120 6.96 -0.20 2.77
CA GLY A 120 8.21 0.09 3.47
C GLY A 120 8.71 1.54 3.45
N GLU A 121 7.89 2.51 3.00
CA GLU A 121 8.27 3.93 3.00
C GLU A 121 8.16 4.61 4.38
N MET A 122 7.43 4.00 5.33
CA MET A 122 7.38 4.48 6.71
C MET A 122 8.33 3.70 7.62
N LYS A 123 8.95 4.41 8.58
CA LYS A 123 9.84 3.81 9.57
C LYS A 123 9.02 3.14 10.67
N LEU A 124 9.23 1.83 10.86
CA LEU A 124 8.77 1.11 12.04
C LEU A 124 9.50 1.65 13.28
N VAL A 125 8.73 1.96 14.33
CA VAL A 125 9.22 2.48 15.61
C VAL A 125 9.12 1.42 16.70
N ASP A 126 8.06 0.62 16.65
CA ASP A 126 7.76 -0.47 17.60
C ASP A 126 6.84 -1.52 16.94
N GLY A 127 6.75 -2.71 17.51
CA GLY A 127 6.02 -3.86 16.98
C GLY A 127 6.67 -4.51 15.75
N TYR A 128 5.88 -5.21 14.93
CA TYR A 128 6.37 -6.00 13.80
C TYR A 128 5.50 -5.84 12.55
N ILE A 129 6.14 -5.92 11.37
CA ILE A 129 5.44 -6.10 10.09
C ILE A 129 5.76 -7.51 9.57
N LYS A 130 4.70 -8.25 9.24
CA LYS A 130 4.72 -9.63 8.78
C LYS A 130 4.54 -9.66 7.26
N TYR A 131 5.56 -10.06 6.51
CA TYR A 131 5.57 -9.98 5.04
C TYR A 131 5.38 -11.34 4.34
N PRO A 132 4.77 -11.37 3.13
CA PRO A 132 4.86 -12.54 2.26
C PRO A 132 6.32 -12.81 1.87
N THR A 133 6.63 -14.05 1.53
CA THR A 133 7.93 -14.45 0.96
C THR A 133 7.71 -15.58 -0.05
N ALA A 134 8.63 -15.72 -1.01
CA ALA A 134 8.61 -16.79 -2.01
C ALA A 134 8.92 -18.17 -1.41
N THR A 135 9.59 -18.23 -0.26
CA THR A 135 9.79 -19.46 0.54
C THR A 135 8.64 -19.62 1.53
N THR A 136 8.31 -20.84 1.95
CA THR A 136 7.22 -21.19 2.88
C THR A 136 7.40 -20.70 4.34
N SER A 137 8.27 -19.72 4.59
CA SER A 137 8.67 -19.24 5.92
C SER A 137 8.50 -17.73 6.04
N THR A 138 7.30 -17.27 6.44
CA THR A 138 6.98 -15.84 6.61
C THR A 138 8.04 -15.08 7.41
N VAL A 139 8.57 -14.00 6.83
CA VAL A 139 9.55 -13.12 7.48
C VAL A 139 8.84 -12.06 8.31
N MET A 140 9.18 -12.00 9.60
CA MET A 140 8.95 -10.82 10.45
C MET A 140 10.09 -9.83 10.21
N ALA A 141 9.78 -8.59 9.82
CA ALA A 141 10.79 -7.57 9.57
C ALA A 141 10.65 -6.38 10.53
N THR A 142 11.76 -6.06 11.19
CA THR A 142 11.94 -4.81 11.96
C THR A 142 12.31 -3.63 11.06
N HIS A 143 12.84 -3.89 9.86
CA HIS A 143 13.32 -2.87 8.91
C HIS A 143 12.81 -3.17 7.48
N PRO A 144 11.82 -2.42 6.96
CA PRO A 144 11.16 -2.75 5.69
C PRO A 144 11.98 -2.62 4.40
N GLY A 145 13.20 -2.07 4.46
CA GLY A 145 13.81 -1.41 3.29
C GLY A 145 14.69 -2.24 2.36
N LEU A 146 15.09 -3.47 2.72
CA LEU A 146 16.28 -4.11 2.11
C LEU A 146 16.05 -5.35 1.22
N GLY A 147 14.81 -5.81 1.02
CA GLY A 147 14.56 -7.00 0.19
C GLY A 147 13.10 -7.28 -0.22
N MET A 148 12.18 -6.35 0.02
CA MET A 148 10.73 -6.61 -0.05
C MET A 148 10.07 -6.15 -1.36
N ASN A 149 10.77 -5.28 -2.09
CA ASN A 149 10.26 -4.59 -3.28
C ASN A 149 9.91 -5.53 -4.46
N ALA A 150 10.42 -6.76 -4.44
CA ALA A 150 10.19 -7.76 -5.49
C ALA A 150 8.85 -8.53 -5.33
N MET A 151 8.10 -8.32 -4.25
CA MET A 151 6.94 -9.15 -3.89
C MET A 151 5.63 -8.38 -3.71
N ILE A 152 5.64 -7.05 -3.87
CA ILE A 152 4.46 -6.19 -3.71
C ILE A 152 4.35 -5.25 -4.91
N GLY A 153 3.36 -5.51 -5.79
CA GLY A 153 2.96 -4.56 -6.82
C GLY A 153 2.29 -3.33 -6.20
N TYR A 154 2.69 -2.13 -6.60
CA TYR A 154 2.13 -0.86 -6.08
C TYR A 154 1.65 0.05 -7.21
N VAL A 155 0.40 0.48 -7.12
CA VAL A 155 -0.21 1.46 -8.03
C VAL A 155 -0.49 2.75 -7.25
N PRO A 156 0.26 3.84 -7.47
CA PRO A 156 0.00 5.12 -6.82
C PRO A 156 -1.30 5.77 -7.33
N GLN A 157 -1.94 6.54 -6.46
CA GLN A 157 -3.12 7.38 -6.78
C GLN A 157 -2.86 8.28 -8.00
N GLU A 158 -1.67 8.88 -8.05
CA GLU A 158 -1.19 9.67 -9.18
C GLU A 158 -0.14 8.87 -9.96
N SER A 159 -0.52 8.45 -11.16
CA SER A 159 0.30 7.59 -12.01
C SER A 159 1.34 8.38 -12.79
N TRP A 160 2.60 8.30 -12.35
CA TRP A 160 3.75 8.92 -13.03
C TRP A 160 4.39 7.96 -14.04
N LEU A 161 4.82 8.52 -15.17
CA LEU A 161 5.52 7.83 -16.25
C LEU A 161 6.90 8.49 -16.47
N ARG A 162 7.89 7.69 -16.86
CA ARG A 162 9.21 8.16 -17.31
C ARG A 162 9.12 8.69 -18.74
N ASN A 163 10.01 9.61 -19.10
CA ASN A 163 10.22 10.05 -20.49
C ASN A 163 10.93 8.91 -21.27
N ALA A 164 10.16 7.94 -21.74
CA ALA A 164 10.57 6.70 -22.40
C ALA A 164 9.38 6.10 -23.18
N THR A 165 9.53 4.93 -23.82
CA THR A 165 8.38 4.28 -24.49
C THR A 165 7.31 3.85 -23.50
N VAL A 166 6.10 3.57 -23.99
CA VAL A 166 5.06 2.93 -23.18
C VAL A 166 5.49 1.53 -22.72
N ARG A 167 6.22 0.76 -23.55
CA ARG A 167 6.81 -0.54 -23.15
C ARG A 167 7.79 -0.39 -21.98
N ASP A 168 8.74 0.53 -22.06
CA ASP A 168 9.71 0.77 -20.98
C ASP A 168 9.03 1.22 -19.68
N ASN A 169 7.92 1.95 -19.81
CA ASN A 169 7.10 2.39 -18.69
C ASN A 169 6.32 1.25 -18.01
N ILE A 170 6.05 0.15 -18.72
CA ILE A 170 5.43 -1.06 -18.18
C ILE A 170 6.49 -1.97 -17.57
N LEU A 171 7.52 -2.35 -18.35
CA LEU A 171 8.59 -3.24 -17.89
C LEU A 171 9.39 -2.63 -16.72
N PHE A 172 9.63 -1.32 -16.79
CA PHE A 172 10.23 -0.49 -15.73
C PHE A 172 11.64 -0.88 -15.25
N GLY A 173 12.29 -1.82 -15.94
CA GLY A 173 13.58 -2.43 -15.58
C GLY A 173 13.54 -3.96 -15.51
N SER A 174 12.35 -4.57 -15.62
CA SER A 174 12.15 -6.01 -15.81
C SER A 174 12.56 -6.46 -17.22
N GLU A 175 12.94 -7.73 -17.35
CA GLU A 175 13.21 -8.36 -18.65
C GLU A 175 11.92 -8.46 -19.51
N TYR A 176 12.09 -8.47 -20.83
CA TYR A 176 10.97 -8.54 -21.78
C TYR A 176 10.58 -9.99 -22.10
N ASP A 177 9.75 -10.56 -21.24
CA ASP A 177 8.99 -11.79 -21.50
C ASP A 177 7.75 -11.47 -22.35
N VAL A 178 7.70 -12.01 -23.58
CA VAL A 178 6.61 -11.78 -24.54
C VAL A 178 5.29 -12.34 -24.04
N GLU A 179 5.27 -13.52 -23.42
CA GLU A 179 4.05 -14.19 -22.98
C GLU A 179 3.46 -13.47 -21.76
N ARG A 180 4.30 -13.14 -20.77
CA ARG A 180 3.87 -12.33 -19.62
C ARG A 180 3.40 -10.94 -20.07
N TYR A 181 4.13 -10.27 -20.95
CA TYR A 181 3.75 -8.95 -21.44
C TYR A 181 2.38 -8.96 -22.13
N GLU A 182 2.15 -9.92 -23.04
CA GLU A 182 0.87 -10.07 -23.74
C GLU A 182 -0.30 -10.41 -22.78
N GLN A 183 -0.04 -11.17 -21.73
CA GLN A 183 -1.01 -11.42 -20.65
C GLN A 183 -1.32 -10.13 -19.86
N VAL A 184 -0.31 -9.38 -19.44
CA VAL A 184 -0.48 -8.10 -18.72
C VAL A 184 -1.24 -7.07 -19.57
N LEU A 185 -0.94 -6.94 -20.86
CA LEU A 185 -1.68 -6.07 -21.79
C LEU A 185 -3.16 -6.47 -21.95
N LYS A 186 -3.47 -7.77 -21.83
CA LYS A 186 -4.85 -8.29 -21.84
C LYS A 186 -5.56 -7.99 -20.52
N MET A 187 -4.93 -8.26 -19.38
CA MET A 187 -5.49 -8.01 -18.04
C MET A 187 -5.78 -6.52 -17.80
N THR A 188 -4.93 -5.64 -18.32
CA THR A 188 -5.07 -4.18 -18.17
C THR A 188 -5.82 -3.50 -19.33
N ALA A 189 -6.29 -4.26 -20.32
CA ALA A 189 -6.99 -3.80 -21.53
C ALA A 189 -6.22 -2.79 -22.42
N LEU A 190 -4.92 -2.59 -22.20
CA LEU A 190 -4.08 -1.60 -22.90
C LEU A 190 -4.02 -1.77 -24.42
N LYS A 191 -4.31 -2.96 -24.96
CA LYS A 191 -4.40 -3.20 -26.41
C LYS A 191 -5.44 -2.32 -27.12
N ALA A 192 -6.44 -1.80 -26.40
CA ALA A 192 -7.39 -0.85 -26.96
C ALA A 192 -6.76 0.55 -27.14
N ASP A 193 -5.96 0.99 -26.16
CA ASP A 193 -5.23 2.26 -26.22
C ASP A 193 -4.16 2.25 -27.29
N PHE A 194 -3.38 1.16 -27.39
CA PHE A 194 -2.23 1.10 -28.30
C PHE A 194 -2.64 1.21 -29.78
N ARG A 195 -3.85 0.81 -30.16
CA ARG A 195 -4.40 1.02 -31.52
C ARG A 195 -4.70 2.48 -31.85
N GLN A 196 -4.71 3.37 -30.86
CA GLN A 196 -4.86 4.82 -31.04
C GLN A 196 -3.49 5.53 -31.14
N LEU A 197 -2.39 4.82 -30.88
CA LEU A 197 -1.03 5.35 -30.87
C LEU A 197 -0.30 4.94 -32.15
N VAL A 198 0.32 5.90 -32.85
CA VAL A 198 0.96 5.69 -34.16
C VAL A 198 1.98 4.55 -34.14
N ASN A 199 2.75 4.43 -33.04
CA ASN A 199 3.78 3.39 -32.86
C ASN A 199 3.39 2.35 -31.80
N GLY A 200 2.10 2.24 -31.44
CA GLY A 200 1.65 1.34 -30.39
C GLY A 200 2.38 1.56 -29.06
N ASP A 201 2.93 0.50 -28.48
CA ASP A 201 3.69 0.52 -27.22
C ASP A 201 5.11 1.11 -27.35
N GLN A 202 5.63 1.25 -28.57
CA GLN A 202 6.89 1.95 -28.88
C GLN A 202 6.73 3.48 -28.93
N SER A 203 5.51 3.99 -28.72
CA SER A 203 5.28 5.43 -28.64
C SER A 203 5.98 6.05 -27.43
N GLN A 204 6.79 7.08 -27.66
CA GLN A 204 7.50 7.82 -26.62
C GLN A 204 6.54 8.66 -25.79
N VAL A 205 6.66 8.62 -24.46
CA VAL A 205 5.89 9.45 -23.51
C VAL A 205 6.76 10.63 -23.06
N GLY A 206 6.15 11.80 -22.85
CA GLY A 206 6.83 12.97 -22.25
C GLY A 206 6.75 14.23 -23.11
N GLU A 207 7.61 15.22 -22.81
CA GLU A 207 7.63 16.56 -23.42
C GLU A 207 7.78 16.57 -24.96
N ARG A 208 8.45 15.56 -25.52
CA ARG A 208 8.64 15.36 -26.97
C ARG A 208 7.86 14.14 -27.49
N GLY A 209 6.90 13.66 -26.72
CA GLY A 209 6.18 12.42 -26.95
C GLY A 209 4.67 12.60 -26.99
N ILE A 210 3.94 11.48 -26.89
CA ILE A 210 2.48 11.48 -26.77
C ILE A 210 2.03 11.93 -25.37
N THR A 211 0.99 12.76 -25.33
CA THR A 211 0.26 13.03 -24.09
C THR A 211 -0.79 11.94 -23.88
N LEU A 212 -0.66 11.19 -22.79
CA LEU A 212 -1.62 10.14 -22.39
C LEU A 212 -2.67 10.69 -21.41
N SER A 213 -3.91 10.23 -21.55
CA SER A 213 -5.00 10.52 -20.61
C SER A 213 -4.74 9.94 -19.21
N GLY A 214 -5.43 10.45 -18.19
CA GLY A 214 -5.31 9.95 -16.81
C GLY A 214 -5.59 8.45 -16.70
N GLY A 215 -6.64 7.95 -17.35
CA GLY A 215 -6.98 6.53 -17.37
C GLY A 215 -5.96 5.64 -18.09
N GLN A 216 -5.29 6.15 -19.13
CA GLN A 216 -4.17 5.46 -19.78
C GLN A 216 -2.95 5.39 -18.87
N LYS A 217 -2.59 6.49 -18.20
CA LYS A 217 -1.50 6.52 -17.21
C LYS A 217 -1.77 5.53 -16.06
N GLN A 218 -3.02 5.44 -15.59
CA GLN A 218 -3.44 4.46 -14.59
C GLN A 218 -3.34 3.02 -15.10
N ARG A 219 -3.80 2.70 -16.32
CA ARG A 219 -3.66 1.34 -16.90
C ARG A 219 -2.19 0.94 -17.09
N ILE A 220 -1.32 1.86 -17.51
CA ILE A 220 0.13 1.62 -17.61
C ILE A 220 0.75 1.42 -16.21
N SER A 221 0.34 2.21 -15.22
CA SER A 221 0.81 2.06 -13.85
C SER A 221 0.30 0.79 -13.16
N LEU A 222 -0.85 0.26 -13.57
CA LEU A 222 -1.34 -1.06 -13.18
C LEU A 222 -0.55 -2.17 -13.87
N ALA A 223 -0.26 -2.02 -15.17
CA ALA A 223 0.55 -2.98 -15.93
C ALA A 223 1.98 -3.11 -15.38
N ARG A 224 2.55 -2.03 -14.84
CA ARG A 224 3.84 -2.02 -14.11
C ARG A 224 3.82 -2.84 -12.80
N ALA A 225 2.65 -3.11 -12.24
CA ALA A 225 2.48 -3.77 -10.95
C ALA A 225 2.10 -5.28 -11.08
N LEU A 226 2.18 -5.85 -12.29
CA LEU A 226 1.83 -7.23 -12.66
C LEU A 226 3.01 -7.92 -13.35
#